data_AF-A0A838QRD5-F1
#
_entry.id   AF-A0A838QRD5-F1
#
_cell.length_a   1.000
_cell.length_b   1.000
_cell.length_c   1.000
_cell.angle_alpha   90.00
_cell.angle_beta   90.00
_cell.angle_gamma   90.00
#
_symmetry.space_group_name_H-M   'P 1'
#
loop_
_entity.id
_entity.type
_entity.pdbx_description
1 polymer ?
#
loop_
_entity_poly.entity_id
_entity_poly.type
_entity_poly.pdbx_seq_one_letter_code
_entity_poly.pdbx_strand_id
1 'polypeptide(L)'
;MSGYCQPVEIRAPKGARIAPALGNGFSEGTRDRSLVGLQIGPVYRFRVTEIPGHPGVEVFPTIEMVDRMYPPPGQALRFPVPVELTQRELEMAAEGRFVTRIIYVEDPQLALPIAEKASSETRWIDVRAGEDPLVTADALGRPIAILRMGGRVPEPNGMEPQFVYGAPPAMVYNRTKTAKPTPLQSGVQLAPHIEEVAPDLEGGTP
;
A
#
# COMPACT_ATOMS: atom_id res chain seq x y z
N MET A 1 5.75 -20.39 1.73
CA MET A 1 6.50 -19.42 2.55
C MET A 1 5.68 -18.13 2.59
N SER A 2 5.06 -17.77 3.71
CA SER A 2 4.42 -16.46 3.84
C SER A 2 5.51 -15.41 4.06
N GLY A 3 5.92 -14.72 2.99
CA GLY A 3 6.90 -13.64 3.10
C GLY A 3 6.38 -12.49 3.99
N TYR A 4 7.30 -11.80 4.67
CA TYR A 4 6.98 -10.60 5.44
C TYR A 4 6.28 -9.57 4.56
N CYS A 5 5.19 -9.02 5.05
CA CYS A 5 4.38 -8.02 4.36
C CYS A 5 4.66 -6.67 5.02
N GLN A 6 5.36 -5.77 4.33
CA GLN A 6 5.68 -4.44 4.81
C GLN A 6 4.45 -3.54 4.66
N PRO A 7 3.93 -2.94 5.74
CA PRO A 7 2.92 -1.90 5.63
C PRO A 7 3.49 -0.67 4.92
N VAL A 8 2.76 -0.18 3.93
CA VAL A 8 3.04 1.00 3.12
C VAL A 8 1.80 1.88 3.14
N GLU A 9 1.98 3.14 3.54
CA GLU A 9 0.93 4.15 3.51
C GLU A 9 1.15 5.06 2.30
N ILE A 10 0.34 4.86 1.27
CA ILE A 10 0.35 5.68 0.06
C ILE A 10 -0.56 6.87 0.30
N ARG A 11 -0.08 8.09 0.05
CA ARG A 11 -0.83 9.35 0.18
C ARG A 11 -0.88 10.01 -1.18
N ALA A 12 -2.03 10.56 -1.55
CA ALA A 12 -2.25 11.29 -2.80
C ALA A 12 -2.90 12.65 -2.49
N PRO A 13 -2.94 13.58 -3.46
CA PRO A 13 -3.58 14.88 -3.27
C PRO A 13 -5.06 14.70 -2.92
N LYS A 14 -5.61 15.65 -2.17
CA LYS A 14 -7.00 15.61 -1.71
C LYS A 14 -7.97 15.43 -2.90
N GLY A 15 -8.81 14.41 -2.85
CA GLY A 15 -9.75 14.02 -3.90
C GLY A 15 -9.26 12.86 -4.76
N ALA A 16 -7.94 12.67 -4.90
CA ALA A 16 -7.39 11.61 -5.73
C ALA A 16 -7.69 10.23 -5.13
N ARG A 17 -7.92 9.26 -6.01
CA ARG A 17 -8.27 7.88 -5.66
C ARG A 17 -7.15 6.93 -6.02
N ILE A 18 -6.77 6.07 -5.07
CA ILE A 18 -5.67 5.10 -5.21
C ILE A 18 -6.24 3.69 -5.22
N ALA A 19 -6.08 2.96 -6.32
CA ALA A 19 -6.59 1.61 -6.49
C ALA A 19 -5.44 0.61 -6.78
N PRO A 20 -5.16 -0.37 -5.90
CA PRO A 20 -4.23 -1.45 -6.22
C PRO A 20 -4.75 -2.34 -7.36
N ALA A 21 -3.84 -2.89 -8.16
CA ALA A 21 -4.16 -3.90 -9.15
C ALA A 21 -4.72 -5.17 -8.48
N LEU A 22 -5.75 -5.76 -9.08
CA LEU A 22 -6.41 -6.97 -8.60
C LEU A 22 -6.85 -7.81 -9.81
N GLY A 23 -6.27 -8.99 -9.97
CA GLY A 23 -6.51 -9.83 -11.15
C GLY A 23 -6.11 -9.11 -12.44
N ASN A 24 -7.03 -9.01 -13.40
CA ASN A 24 -6.86 -8.24 -14.64
C ASN A 24 -7.43 -6.81 -14.53
N GLY A 25 -7.63 -6.32 -13.31
CA GLY A 25 -8.34 -5.08 -12.99
C GLY A 25 -7.63 -4.22 -11.96
N PHE A 26 -8.34 -3.19 -11.51
CA PHE A 26 -8.02 -2.44 -10.31
C PHE A 26 -9.19 -2.53 -9.36
N SER A 27 -8.94 -2.50 -8.05
CA SER A 27 -10.04 -2.40 -7.07
C SER A 27 -10.74 -1.03 -7.14
N GLU A 28 -11.78 -0.83 -6.33
CA GLU A 28 -12.44 0.47 -6.20
C GLU A 28 -11.52 1.58 -5.65
N GLY A 29 -10.47 1.18 -4.92
CA GLY A 29 -9.52 2.09 -4.32
C GLY A 29 -10.07 2.98 -3.20
N THR A 30 -9.18 3.76 -2.60
CA THR A 30 -9.48 4.67 -1.49
C THR A 30 -9.06 6.09 -1.84
N ARG A 31 -9.81 7.08 -1.34
CA ARG A 31 -9.49 8.51 -1.55
C ARG A 31 -8.40 8.97 -0.59
N ASP A 32 -7.54 9.87 -1.06
CA ASP A 32 -6.46 10.59 -0.35
C ASP A 32 -5.34 9.70 0.20
N ARG A 33 -5.64 8.47 0.63
CA ARG A 33 -4.73 7.57 1.31
C ARG A 33 -5.12 6.12 1.10
N SER A 34 -4.13 5.25 0.97
CA SER A 34 -4.29 3.79 0.98
C SER A 34 -3.23 3.15 1.88
N LEU A 35 -3.65 2.29 2.81
CA LEU A 35 -2.73 1.51 3.65
C LEU A 35 -2.72 0.07 3.14
N VAL A 36 -1.59 -0.37 2.62
CA VAL A 36 -1.43 -1.68 1.99
C VAL A 36 -0.24 -2.42 2.56
N GLY A 37 -0.26 -3.74 2.50
CA GLY A 37 0.87 -4.61 2.81
C GLY A 37 1.47 -5.13 1.51
N LEU A 38 2.77 -4.88 1.33
CA LEU A 38 3.53 -5.29 0.14
C LEU A 38 4.64 -6.26 0.54
N GLN A 39 4.86 -7.31 -0.26
CA GLN A 39 6.00 -8.21 -0.09
C GLN A 39 7.25 -7.63 -0.77
N ILE A 40 8.43 -8.04 -0.29
CA ILE A 40 9.72 -7.70 -0.91
C ILE A 40 9.89 -8.50 -2.21
N GLY A 41 10.27 -7.82 -3.29
CA GLY A 41 10.58 -8.41 -4.60
C GLY A 41 9.52 -8.15 -5.69
N PRO A 42 8.23 -8.42 -5.47
CA PRO A 42 7.20 -8.14 -6.48
C PRO A 42 7.03 -6.64 -6.76
N VAL A 43 6.66 -6.34 -8.00
CA VAL A 43 6.26 -4.99 -8.42
C VAL A 43 4.75 -4.87 -8.30
N TYR A 44 4.28 -3.94 -7.47
CA TYR A 44 2.86 -3.68 -7.26
C TYR A 44 2.43 -2.47 -8.09
N ARG A 45 1.47 -2.67 -8.99
CA ARG A 45 0.86 -1.57 -9.75
C ARG A 45 -0.36 -1.01 -9.03
N PHE A 46 -0.49 0.30 -9.07
CA PHE A 46 -1.67 1.04 -8.65
C PHE A 46 -2.20 1.86 -9.81
N ARG A 47 -3.47 2.26 -9.72
CA ARG A 47 -4.10 3.27 -10.55
C ARG A 47 -4.47 4.46 -9.67
N VAL A 48 -4.11 5.65 -10.13
CA VAL A 48 -4.47 6.92 -9.51
C VAL A 48 -5.40 7.66 -10.43
N THR A 49 -6.61 7.96 -9.95
CA THR A 49 -7.64 8.72 -10.69
C THR A 49 -8.15 9.88 -9.84
N GLU A 50 -9.11 10.65 -10.35
CA GLU A 50 -9.69 11.81 -9.65
C GLU A 50 -8.59 12.85 -9.26
N ILE A 51 -7.55 12.98 -10.09
CA ILE A 51 -6.41 13.89 -9.85
C ILE A 51 -6.93 15.34 -9.91
N PRO A 52 -6.74 16.15 -8.85
CA PRO A 52 -7.22 17.54 -8.83
C PRO A 52 -6.73 18.34 -10.02
N GLY A 53 -7.65 19.01 -10.72
CA GLY A 53 -7.33 19.80 -11.92
C GLY A 53 -7.14 19.01 -13.21
N HIS A 54 -7.18 17.67 -13.16
CA HIS A 54 -6.91 16.78 -14.31
C HIS A 54 -8.03 15.74 -14.49
N PRO A 55 -9.25 16.15 -14.87
CA PRO A 55 -10.39 15.24 -14.99
C PRO A 55 -10.16 14.19 -16.09
N GLY A 56 -10.49 12.93 -15.79
CA GLY A 56 -10.34 11.81 -16.73
C GLY A 56 -8.90 11.31 -16.92
N VAL A 57 -7.90 11.97 -16.33
CA VAL A 57 -6.51 11.52 -16.36
C VAL A 57 -6.32 10.38 -15.36
N GLU A 58 -5.65 9.33 -15.81
CA GLU A 58 -5.22 8.21 -14.97
C GLU A 58 -3.69 8.08 -15.00
N VAL A 59 -3.09 7.87 -13.83
CA VAL A 59 -1.65 7.58 -13.69
C VAL A 59 -1.48 6.19 -13.07
N PHE A 60 -0.50 5.43 -13.53
CA PHE A 60 -0.30 4.03 -13.12
C PHE A 60 1.04 3.83 -12.41
N PRO A 61 1.21 4.34 -11.18
CA PRO A 61 2.45 4.18 -10.45
C PRO A 61 2.70 2.72 -10.06
N THR A 62 3.97 2.36 -9.93
CA THR A 62 4.41 1.08 -9.40
C THR A 62 5.24 1.28 -8.16
N ILE A 63 5.04 0.43 -7.15
CA ILE A 63 5.86 0.37 -5.94
C ILE A 63 6.49 -1.01 -5.85
N GLU A 64 7.81 -1.03 -5.68
CA GLU A 64 8.61 -2.24 -5.46
C GLU A 64 9.30 -2.12 -4.11
N MET A 65 9.07 -3.10 -3.23
CA MET A 65 9.78 -3.18 -1.97
C MET A 65 11.09 -3.93 -2.19
N VAL A 66 12.22 -3.32 -1.81
CA VAL A 66 13.57 -3.92 -1.93
C VAL A 66 14.13 -4.34 -0.57
N ASP A 67 13.64 -3.74 0.52
CA ASP A 67 13.90 -4.14 1.90
C ASP A 67 12.68 -3.77 2.77
N ARG A 68 12.77 -3.95 4.09
CA ARG A 68 11.71 -3.66 5.06
C ARG A 68 12.15 -2.70 6.14
N MET A 69 11.14 -2.17 6.84
CA MET A 69 11.32 -1.58 8.14
C MET A 69 11.58 -2.68 9.17
N TYR A 70 12.33 -2.33 10.22
CA TYR A 70 12.57 -3.17 11.39
C TYR A 70 11.92 -2.57 12.65
N PRO A 71 10.58 -2.38 12.66
CA PRO A 71 9.89 -1.82 13.83
C PRO A 71 9.89 -2.82 14.99
N PRO A 72 9.65 -2.36 16.23
CA PRO A 72 9.43 -3.27 17.35
C PRO A 72 8.33 -4.31 17.03
N PRO A 73 8.44 -5.54 17.54
CA PRO A 73 7.46 -6.60 17.27
C PRO A 73 6.02 -6.13 17.50
N GLY A 74 5.14 -6.41 16.55
CA GLY A 74 3.73 -6.01 16.59
C GLY A 74 3.43 -4.54 16.27
N GLN A 75 4.44 -3.71 15.97
CA GLN A 75 4.24 -2.27 15.69
C GLN A 75 4.33 -1.89 14.20
N ALA A 76 4.38 -2.86 13.28
CA ALA A 76 4.55 -2.57 11.85
C ALA A 76 3.48 -1.63 11.27
N LEU A 77 2.21 -1.80 11.64
CA LEU A 77 1.12 -0.92 11.20
C LEU A 77 1.16 0.48 11.82
N ARG A 78 1.92 0.67 12.91
CA ARG A 78 2.15 1.98 13.53
C ARG A 78 3.20 2.79 12.76
N PHE A 79 4.12 2.10 12.09
CA PHE A 79 5.22 2.69 11.34
C PHE A 79 5.23 2.17 9.88
N PRO A 80 4.17 2.44 9.10
CA PRO A 80 4.18 2.10 7.69
C PRO A 80 5.20 2.94 6.93
N VAL A 81 5.73 2.41 5.83
CA VAL A 81 6.58 3.18 4.91
C VAL A 81 5.71 4.25 4.25
N PRO A 82 5.99 5.55 4.42
CA PRO A 82 5.23 6.59 3.75
C PRO A 82 5.64 6.67 2.27
N VAL A 83 4.64 6.66 1.38
CA VAL A 83 4.84 6.93 -0.06
C VAL A 83 3.91 8.06 -0.44
N GLU A 84 4.48 9.21 -0.78
CA GLU A 84 3.72 10.40 -1.16
C GLU A 84 3.71 10.55 -2.68
N LEU A 85 2.52 10.53 -3.25
CA LEU A 85 2.26 10.86 -4.65
C LEU A 85 1.90 12.35 -4.69
N THR A 86 2.87 13.20 -4.99
CA THR A 86 2.60 14.65 -4.99
C THR A 86 1.80 15.07 -6.22
N GLN A 87 1.06 16.17 -6.12
CA GLN A 87 0.32 16.73 -7.27
C GLN A 87 1.24 16.95 -8.47
N ARG A 88 2.39 17.60 -8.25
CA ARG A 88 3.37 17.91 -9.29
C ARG A 88 3.89 16.66 -9.98
N GLU A 89 4.16 15.59 -9.24
CA GLU A 89 4.66 14.35 -9.82
C GLU A 89 3.59 13.61 -10.63
N LEU A 90 2.34 13.62 -10.18
CA LEU A 90 1.22 13.07 -10.93
C LEU A 90 0.98 13.85 -12.23
N GLU A 91 1.12 15.17 -12.20
CA GLU A 91 1.05 16.04 -13.38
C GLU A 91 2.17 15.73 -14.37
N MET A 92 3.42 15.67 -13.89
CA MET A 92 4.57 15.30 -14.72
C MET A 92 4.35 13.91 -15.36
N ALA A 93 3.85 12.95 -14.59
CA ALA A 93 3.55 11.61 -15.10
C ALA A 93 2.43 11.61 -16.15
N ALA A 94 1.38 12.42 -15.96
CA ALA A 94 0.30 12.60 -16.92
C ALA A 94 0.77 13.25 -18.23
N GLU A 95 1.76 14.14 -18.15
CA GLU A 95 2.44 14.75 -19.30
C GLU A 95 3.45 13.80 -19.99
N GLY A 96 3.56 12.55 -19.55
CA GLY A 96 4.47 11.56 -20.12
C GLY A 96 5.92 11.64 -19.61
N ARG A 97 6.17 12.40 -18.54
CA ARG A 97 7.49 12.43 -17.89
C ARG A 97 7.62 11.28 -16.90
N PHE A 98 8.75 10.60 -16.94
CA PHE A 98 9.02 9.50 -16.02
C PHE A 98 9.60 10.01 -14.70
N VAL A 99 8.98 9.63 -13.58
CA VAL A 99 9.45 9.96 -12.23
C VAL A 99 9.88 8.67 -11.53
N THR A 100 11.07 8.68 -10.95
CA THR A 100 11.58 7.60 -10.08
C THR A 100 11.93 8.19 -8.72
N ARG A 101 11.36 7.63 -7.65
CA ARG A 101 11.79 7.94 -6.27
C ARG A 101 12.34 6.68 -5.63
N ILE A 102 13.45 6.85 -4.92
CA ILE A 102 13.98 5.84 -4.01
C ILE A 102 13.65 6.29 -2.60
N ILE A 103 12.88 5.45 -1.91
CA ILE A 103 12.54 5.63 -0.50
C ILE A 103 13.59 4.88 0.30
N TYR A 104 14.29 5.58 1.17
CA TYR A 104 15.34 5.02 2.02
C TYR A 104 15.11 5.37 3.49
N VAL A 105 15.74 4.60 4.37
CA VAL A 105 15.79 4.86 5.81
C VAL A 105 17.17 5.39 6.14
N GLU A 106 17.22 6.61 6.71
CA GLU A 106 18.47 7.21 7.20
C GLU A 106 19.13 6.34 8.28
N ASP A 107 20.46 6.40 8.35
CA ASP A 107 21.18 5.79 9.47
C ASP A 107 20.99 6.64 10.74
N PRO A 108 20.39 6.10 11.82
CA PRO A 108 20.16 6.85 13.04
C PRO A 108 21.46 7.34 13.72
N GLN A 109 22.62 6.76 13.41
CA GLN A 109 23.91 7.22 13.94
C GLN A 109 24.44 8.45 13.19
N LEU A 110 24.01 8.67 11.95
CA LEU A 110 24.43 9.77 11.09
C LEU A 110 23.37 10.88 10.99
N ALA A 111 22.10 10.55 11.25
CA ALA A 111 20.99 11.48 11.16
C ALA A 111 21.10 12.60 12.21
N LEU A 112 20.96 13.85 11.77
CA LEU A 112 20.90 14.99 12.67
C LEU A 112 19.58 14.92 13.47
N PRO A 113 19.62 14.97 14.82
CA PRO A 113 18.42 14.92 15.65
C PRO A 113 17.67 16.27 15.57
N ILE A 114 16.94 16.47 14.48
CA ILE A 114 16.07 17.62 14.27
C ILE A 114 14.64 17.18 14.56
N ALA A 115 14.05 17.69 15.65
CA ALA A 115 12.64 17.48 15.94
C ALA A 115 11.80 18.08 14.80
N GLU A 116 11.13 17.23 14.03
CA GLU A 116 10.31 17.67 12.91
C GLU A 116 9.08 18.43 13.42
N LYS A 117 8.98 19.70 13.02
CA LYS A 117 7.74 20.46 13.15
C LYS A 117 6.83 20.03 12.00
N ALA A 118 5.77 19.31 12.35
CA ALA A 118 4.75 18.71 11.48
C ALA A 118 5.10 17.33 10.90
N SER A 119 4.29 16.34 11.29
CA SER A 119 4.41 14.91 11.00
C SER A 119 3.99 14.50 9.58
N SER A 120 4.01 15.41 8.60
CA SER A 120 3.35 15.20 7.31
C SER A 120 4.22 15.31 6.06
N GLU A 121 5.41 15.93 6.12
CA GLU A 121 6.21 16.16 4.91
C GLU A 121 7.42 15.23 4.88
N THR A 122 7.39 14.24 4.00
CA THR A 122 8.55 13.36 3.76
C THR A 122 9.64 14.20 3.11
N ARG A 123 10.81 14.32 3.74
CA ARG A 123 11.96 15.03 3.13
C ARG A 123 12.40 14.30 1.87
N TRP A 124 12.78 15.07 0.87
CA TRP A 124 13.30 14.54 -0.38
C TRP A 124 14.37 15.47 -0.93
N ILE A 125 15.21 14.92 -1.80
CA ILE A 125 16.23 15.64 -2.54
C ILE A 125 16.14 15.26 -4.01
N ASP A 126 16.50 16.18 -4.89
CA ASP A 126 16.67 15.88 -6.30
C ASP A 126 18.03 15.22 -6.54
N VAL A 127 18.01 14.14 -7.32
CA VAL A 127 19.22 13.48 -7.83
C VAL A 127 19.68 14.21 -9.08
N ARG A 128 21.00 14.43 -9.23
CA ARG A 128 21.50 15.19 -10.38
C ARG A 128 21.29 14.42 -11.67
N ALA A 129 21.15 15.14 -12.77
CA ALA A 129 21.08 14.53 -14.08
C ALA A 129 22.34 13.67 -14.34
N GLY A 130 22.14 12.40 -14.69
CA GLY A 130 23.22 11.44 -14.94
C GLY A 130 23.67 10.63 -13.73
N GLU A 131 23.19 10.94 -12.52
CA GLU A 131 23.41 10.11 -11.33
C GLU A 131 22.34 9.00 -11.22
N ASP A 132 22.72 7.86 -10.66
CA ASP A 132 21.76 6.79 -10.34
C ASP A 132 21.08 7.11 -8.98
N PRO A 133 19.74 7.23 -8.95
CA PRO A 133 19.04 7.55 -7.71
C PRO A 133 19.15 6.45 -6.65
N LEU A 134 19.33 5.19 -7.05
CA LEU A 134 19.50 4.08 -6.11
C LEU A 134 20.86 4.15 -5.42
N VAL A 135 21.92 4.42 -6.18
CA VAL A 135 23.28 4.62 -5.63
C VAL A 135 23.31 5.85 -4.71
N THR A 136 22.65 6.93 -5.12
CA THR A 136 22.55 8.15 -4.32
C THR A 136 21.83 7.89 -3.00
N ALA A 137 20.71 7.14 -3.03
CA ALA A 137 19.97 6.78 -1.83
C ALA A 137 20.76 5.84 -0.91
N ASP A 138 21.51 4.89 -1.48
CA ASP A 138 22.39 3.97 -0.73
C ASP A 138 23.53 4.70 0.01
N ALA A 139 24.02 5.80 -0.57
CA ALA A 139 25.00 6.66 0.08
C ALA A 139 24.42 7.49 1.25
N LEU A 140 23.09 7.70 1.29
CA LEU A 140 22.40 8.49 2.32
C LEU A 140 21.75 7.64 3.41
N GLY A 141 21.50 6.36 3.13
CA GLY A 141 20.87 5.43 4.04
C GLY A 141 20.57 4.12 3.33
N ARG A 142 19.63 3.33 3.86
CA ARG A 142 19.27 2.03 3.27
C ARG A 142 18.04 2.15 2.38
N PRO A 143 18.13 1.92 1.06
CA PRO A 143 16.97 1.87 0.19
C PRO A 143 16.00 0.77 0.63
N ILE A 144 14.71 1.09 0.71
CA ILE A 144 13.67 0.14 1.13
C ILE A 144 12.55 0.00 0.09
N ALA A 145 12.28 1.03 -0.70
CA ALA A 145 11.26 0.94 -1.75
C ALA A 145 11.61 1.82 -2.96
N ILE A 146 11.08 1.43 -4.12
CA ILE A 146 11.22 2.16 -5.37
C ILE A 146 9.83 2.48 -5.89
N LEU A 147 9.55 3.77 -6.08
CA LEU A 147 8.35 4.28 -6.74
C LEU A 147 8.72 4.69 -8.17
N ARG A 148 7.92 4.26 -9.15
CA ARG A 148 8.05 4.68 -10.55
C ARG A 148 6.68 5.09 -11.10
N MET A 149 6.61 6.18 -11.85
CA MET A 149 5.38 6.66 -12.50
C MET A 149 5.68 7.42 -13.80
N GLY A 150 4.67 7.59 -14.65
CA GLY A 150 4.83 8.16 -16.00
C GLY A 150 5.38 7.16 -17.03
N GLY A 151 5.23 5.86 -16.75
CA GLY A 151 5.63 4.77 -17.65
C GLY A 151 4.48 4.26 -18.50
N ARG A 152 4.28 2.93 -18.51
CA ARG A 152 3.26 2.26 -19.32
C ARG A 152 1.84 2.68 -18.93
N VAL A 153 1.00 2.92 -19.92
CA VAL A 153 -0.47 3.00 -19.86
C VAL A 153 -1.11 1.73 -20.42
N PRO A 154 -2.30 1.31 -19.98
CA PRO A 154 -2.96 0.13 -20.52
C PRO A 154 -3.48 0.42 -21.94
N GLU A 155 -3.46 -0.58 -22.81
CA GLU A 155 -4.04 -0.44 -24.15
C GLU A 155 -5.58 -0.43 -24.09
N PRO A 156 -6.25 0.21 -25.08
CA PRO A 156 -7.72 0.28 -25.12
C PRO A 156 -8.41 -1.09 -25.15
N ASN A 157 -7.73 -2.13 -25.66
CA ASN A 157 -8.29 -3.47 -25.85
C ASN A 157 -8.20 -4.37 -24.61
N GLY A 158 -7.71 -3.85 -23.48
CA GLY A 158 -7.75 -4.53 -22.19
C GLY A 158 -6.44 -4.45 -21.42
N MET A 159 -6.51 -4.80 -20.13
CA MET A 159 -5.33 -4.87 -19.27
C MET A 159 -4.62 -6.21 -19.42
N GLU A 160 -3.52 -6.20 -20.17
CA GLU A 160 -2.59 -7.31 -20.29
C GLU A 160 -2.07 -7.76 -18.90
N PRO A 161 -1.92 -9.07 -18.62
CA PRO A 161 -1.34 -9.57 -17.37
C PRO A 161 0.05 -8.97 -17.05
N GLN A 162 0.83 -8.69 -18.10
CA GLN A 162 2.14 -8.05 -18.00
C GLN A 162 2.06 -6.59 -17.52
N PHE A 163 0.95 -5.90 -17.81
CA PHE A 163 0.74 -4.52 -17.37
C PHE A 163 0.68 -4.48 -15.85
N VAL A 164 -0.17 -5.29 -15.23
CA VAL A 164 -0.36 -5.36 -13.77
C VAL A 164 0.72 -6.16 -13.05
N TYR A 165 1.77 -6.62 -13.73
CA TYR A 165 2.84 -7.46 -13.17
C TYR A 165 2.32 -8.75 -12.51
N GLY A 166 1.31 -9.38 -13.11
CA GLY A 166 0.65 -10.55 -12.53
C GLY A 166 -0.20 -10.25 -11.28
N ALA A 167 -0.37 -8.97 -10.92
CA ALA A 167 -1.16 -8.49 -9.79
C ALA A 167 -0.91 -9.27 -8.49
N PRO A 168 0.34 -9.24 -7.95
CA PRO A 168 0.64 -9.90 -6.69
C PRO A 168 -0.32 -9.41 -5.60
N PRO A 169 -0.77 -10.29 -4.68
CA PRO A 169 -1.78 -9.92 -3.70
C PRO A 169 -1.23 -8.84 -2.77
N ALA A 170 -1.81 -7.63 -2.85
CA ALA A 170 -1.60 -6.56 -1.89
C ALA A 170 -2.61 -6.70 -0.74
N MET A 171 -2.14 -6.70 0.50
CA MET A 171 -3.02 -6.77 1.67
C MET A 171 -3.57 -5.37 1.96
N VAL A 172 -4.82 -5.08 1.62
CA VAL A 172 -5.43 -3.79 1.96
C VAL A 172 -5.83 -3.76 3.44
N TYR A 173 -5.32 -2.80 4.19
CA TYR A 173 -5.66 -2.60 5.60
C TYR A 173 -6.71 -1.51 5.76
N ASN A 174 -7.81 -1.84 6.42
CA ASN A 174 -8.75 -0.83 6.87
C ASN A 174 -8.20 -0.19 8.14
N ARG A 175 -7.78 1.08 8.06
CA ARG A 175 -7.50 1.87 9.25
C ARG A 175 -8.82 2.29 9.91
N THR A 176 -9.60 1.34 10.39
CA THR A 176 -10.65 1.65 11.36
C THR A 176 -9.96 2.23 12.59
N LYS A 177 -10.45 3.37 13.08
CA LYS A 177 -9.95 3.96 14.32
C LYS A 177 -10.01 2.88 15.42
N THR A 178 -8.83 2.42 15.84
CA THR A 178 -8.58 1.47 16.96
C THR A 178 -9.45 0.20 16.99
N ALA A 179 -8.87 -0.96 16.66
CA ALA A 179 -9.41 -2.25 17.13
C ALA A 179 -8.29 -3.30 17.25
N LYS A 180 -8.30 -4.02 18.38
CA LYS A 180 -7.56 -5.27 18.60
C LYS A 180 -7.81 -6.24 17.42
N PRO A 181 -6.82 -7.04 16.99
CA PRO A 181 -7.02 -7.99 15.91
C PRO A 181 -7.97 -9.11 16.36
N THR A 182 -9.15 -9.16 15.75
CA THR A 182 -10.04 -10.34 15.77
C THR A 182 -9.71 -11.17 14.54
N PRO A 183 -9.41 -12.48 14.66
CA PRO A 183 -9.15 -13.32 13.49
C PRO A 183 -10.41 -13.51 12.65
N LEU A 184 -10.30 -13.34 11.32
CA LEU A 184 -11.28 -13.90 10.38
C LEU A 184 -11.02 -15.40 10.23
N GLN A 185 -11.97 -16.25 10.61
CA GLN A 185 -12.01 -17.65 10.19
C GLN A 185 -13.02 -17.80 9.04
N SER A 186 -12.56 -18.38 7.93
CA SER A 186 -13.37 -18.92 6.84
C SER A 186 -13.85 -20.33 7.22
N GLY A 187 -15.14 -20.62 7.05
CA GLY A 187 -15.83 -21.73 7.72
C GLY A 187 -15.88 -23.10 7.02
N VAL A 188 -16.79 -23.92 7.58
CA VAL A 188 -17.31 -25.26 7.19
C VAL A 188 -16.46 -26.44 7.69
N GLN A 189 -16.95 -27.51 8.37
CA GLN A 189 -18.19 -27.89 9.06
C GLN A 189 -17.90 -29.25 9.75
N LEU A 190 -18.70 -29.66 10.75
CA LEU A 190 -19.21 -31.04 10.91
C LEU A 190 -20.09 -31.09 12.17
N ALA A 191 -21.38 -31.38 11.99
CA ALA A 191 -22.21 -31.92 13.07
C ALA A 191 -21.79 -33.37 13.34
N PRO A 192 -22.02 -33.87 14.56
CA PRO A 192 -23.03 -34.91 14.66
C PRO A 192 -24.01 -34.72 15.82
N HIS A 193 -25.21 -35.23 15.56
CA HIS A 193 -26.28 -35.59 16.49
C HIS A 193 -25.78 -36.20 17.82
N ILE A 194 -26.33 -35.75 18.94
CA ILE A 194 -26.89 -36.62 20.00
C ILE A 194 -28.18 -35.98 20.54
N GLU A 195 -29.16 -36.83 20.72
CA GLU A 195 -30.56 -36.67 21.12
C GLU A 195 -30.70 -36.79 22.65
N GLU A 196 -31.46 -35.90 23.31
CA GLU A 196 -32.20 -36.21 24.55
C GLU A 196 -33.24 -35.09 24.82
N VAL A 197 -34.50 -35.35 24.47
CA VAL A 197 -35.65 -35.68 25.35
C VAL A 197 -36.10 -34.51 26.24
N ALA A 198 -37.29 -34.00 25.91
CA ALA A 198 -38.03 -33.01 26.69
C ALA A 198 -38.62 -33.61 27.98
N PRO A 199 -38.71 -32.85 29.08
CA PRO A 199 -39.65 -33.16 30.15
C PRO A 199 -40.99 -32.46 29.92
N ASP A 200 -42.05 -33.26 30.07
CA ASP A 200 -43.46 -32.92 29.94
C ASP A 200 -43.92 -31.77 30.86
N LEU A 201 -44.88 -31.02 30.33
CA LEU A 201 -45.73 -30.10 31.08
C LEU A 201 -46.85 -30.91 31.76
N GLU A 202 -46.80 -31.05 33.08
CA GLU A 202 -48.00 -31.37 33.88
C GLU A 202 -47.97 -30.65 35.24
N GLY A 203 -49.13 -30.15 35.67
CA GLY A 203 -49.40 -29.96 37.09
C GLY A 203 -49.85 -28.56 37.55
N GLY A 204 -50.88 -28.00 36.94
CA GLY A 204 -51.76 -27.04 37.63
C GLY A 204 -52.78 -27.81 38.48
N THR A 205 -52.98 -27.41 39.73
CA THR A 205 -53.98 -27.93 40.69
C THR A 205 -54.30 -26.77 41.65
N PRO A 206 -55.48 -26.66 42.28
CA PRO A 206 -56.57 -27.64 42.45
C PRO A 206 -57.89 -27.34 41.75
#